data_AF-A0A5C7ZPT9-F1
#
_entry.id   AF-A0A5C7ZPT9-F1
#
_cell.length_a   1.000
_cell.length_b   1.000
_cell.length_c   1.000
_cell.angle_alpha   90.00
_cell.angle_beta   90.00
_cell.angle_gamma   90.00
#
_symmetry.space_group_name_H-M   'P 1'
#
loop_
_entity.id
_entity.type
_entity.pdbx_description
1 polymer ?
#
loop_
_entity_poly.entity_id
_entity_poly.type
_entity_poly.pdbx_seq_one_letter_code
_entity_poly.pdbx_strand_id
1 'polypeptide(L)' 'MKRKNMLECLNKEIERRTRVVCIFPNETSCLRLIRALCVETHETLLEDSGELNMVFLSEQKKEQLRMAA' A
#
# COMPACT_ATOMS: atom_id res chain seq x y z
N MET A 1 13.37 -14.18 10.36
CA MET A 1 12.81 -12.91 9.85
C MET A 1 11.32 -13.13 9.58
N LYS A 2 10.42 -12.64 10.45
CA LYS A 2 8.98 -12.89 10.31
C LYS A 2 8.46 -11.94 9.24
N ARG A 3 8.03 -12.45 8.07
CA ARG A 3 7.33 -11.61 7.08
C ARG A 3 6.10 -11.02 7.77
N LYS A 4 6.10 -9.71 7.97
CA LYS A 4 4.96 -8.99 8.54
C LYS A 4 3.84 -9.12 7.53
N ASN A 5 2.81 -9.90 7.83
CA ASN A 5 1.68 -10.08 6.93
C ASN A 5 1.02 -8.71 6.74
N MET A 6 1.03 -8.20 5.51
CA MET A 6 0.53 -6.86 5.19
C MET A 6 -0.95 -6.71 5.55
N LEU A 7 -1.73 -7.79 5.39
CA LEU A 7 -3.13 -7.84 5.77
C LEU A 7 -3.33 -7.70 7.28
N GLU A 8 -2.45 -8.33 8.07
CA GLU A 8 -2.49 -8.23 9.53
C GLU A 8 -2.07 -6.83 10.01
N CYS A 9 -1.17 -6.16 9.28
CA CYS A 9 -0.79 -4.77 9.53
C CYS A 9 -1.95 -3.80 9.20
N LEU A 10 -2.61 -4.00 8.06
CA LEU A 10 -3.78 -3.22 7.65
C LEU A 10 -4.92 -3.37 8.67
N ASN A 11 -5.25 -4.60 9.07
CA ASN A 11 -6.32 -4.85 10.04
C ASN A 11 -6.06 -4.16 11.39
N LYS A 12 -4.81 -4.14 11.87
CA LYS A 12 -4.44 -3.43 13.10
C LYS A 12 -4.56 -1.91 12.96
N GLU A 13 -4.22 -1.35 11.81
CA GLU A 13 -4.38 0.08 11.57
C GLU A 13 -5.85 0.48 11.43
N ILE A 14 -6.67 -0.35 10.77
CA ILE A 14 -8.13 -0.19 10.75
C ILE A 14 -8.65 -0.19 12.18
N GLU A 15 -8.31 -1.19 13.00
CA GLU A 15 -8.75 -1.27 14.40
C GLU A 15 -8.30 -0.04 15.22
N ARG A 16 -7.06 0.42 15.03
CA ARG A 16 -6.53 1.62 15.71
C ARG A 16 -7.32 2.87 15.35
N ARG A 17 -7.61 3.08 14.06
CA ARG A 17 -8.35 4.26 13.60
C ARG A 17 -9.85 4.16 13.90
N THR A 18 -10.43 2.96 13.89
CA THR A 18 -11.83 2.72 14.30
C THR A 18 -12.03 2.71 15.81
N ARG A 19 -10.99 2.56 16.62
CA ARG A 19 -11.12 2.70 18.08
C ARG A 19 -11.29 4.16 18.52
N VAL A 20 -10.87 5.11 17.69
CA VAL A 20 -11.04 6.57 17.89
C VAL A 20 -12.37 7.06 17.29
N VAL A 21 -13.14 6.19 16.61
CA VAL A 21 -14.37 6.51 15.88
C VAL A 21 -15.57 6.90 16.75
N CYS A 22 -15.44 7.02 18.07
CA CYS A 22 -16.44 7.70 18.92
C CYS A 22 -16.77 9.15 18.48
N ILE A 23 -16.05 9.70 17.49
CA ILE A 23 -16.27 11.02 16.89
C ILE A 23 -17.27 10.98 15.72
N PHE A 24 -17.44 9.84 15.03
CA PHE A 24 -18.31 9.80 13.84
C PHE A 24 -19.76 9.50 14.22
N PRO A 25 -20.73 10.32 13.75
CA PRO A 25 -22.12 10.19 14.13
C PRO A 25 -22.87 9.07 13.39
N ASN A 26 -22.26 8.41 12.39
CA ASN A 26 -22.92 7.37 11.60
C ASN A 26 -21.94 6.37 10.96
N GLU A 27 -22.44 5.16 10.69
CA GLU A 27 -21.70 4.04 10.08
C GLU A 27 -21.17 4.38 8.69
N THR A 28 -21.93 5.15 7.90
CA THR A 28 -21.54 5.57 6.54
C THR A 28 -20.23 6.36 6.53
N SER A 29 -20.02 7.21 7.55
CA SER A 29 -18.78 8.00 7.69
C SER A 29 -17.60 7.10 8.06
N CYS A 30 -17.82 6.09 8.91
CA CYS A 30 -16.81 5.07 9.22
C CYS A 30 -16.40 4.28 7.97
N LEU A 31 -17.37 3.85 7.16
CA LEU A 31 -17.12 3.14 5.91
C LEU A 31 -16.32 3.98 4.92
N ARG A 32 -16.58 5.29 4.85
CA ARG A 32 -15.81 6.22 4.01
C ARG A 32 -14.35 6.32 4.47
N LEU A 33 -14.11 6.44 5.78
CA LEU A 33 -12.76 6.49 6.34
C LEU A 33 -11.98 5.20 6.07
N ILE A 34 -12.60 4.04 6.33
CA ILE A 34 -11.97 2.73 6.10
C ILE A 34 -11.64 2.58 4.62
N ARG A 35 -12.55 2.96 3.72
CA ARG A 35 -12.33 2.87 2.28
C ARG A 35 -11.19 3.76 1.82
N ALA A 36 -11.12 5.01 2.30
CA ALA A 36 -10.01 5.90 2.00
C ALA A 36 -8.67 5.32 2.47
N LEU A 37 -8.63 4.75 3.68
CA LEU A 37 -7.43 4.13 4.25
C LEU A 37 -6.95 2.91 3.44
N CYS A 38 -7.88 2.09 2.96
CA CYS A 38 -7.55 0.96 2.08
C CYS A 38 -6.96 1.43 0.75
N VAL A 39 -7.48 2.51 0.17
CA VAL A 39 -6.95 3.09 -1.08
C VAL A 39 -5.55 3.65 -0.87
N GLU A 40 -5.36 4.50 0.15
CA GLU A 40 -4.04 5.06 0.50
C GLU A 40 -3.01 3.94 0.70
N THR A 41 -3.36 2.91 1.47
CA THR A 41 -2.44 1.80 1.71
C THR A 41 -2.15 1.00 0.43
N HIS A 42 -3.14 0.81 -0.44
CA HIS A 42 -2.93 0.11 -1.71
C HIS A 42 -1.99 0.89 -2.64
N GLU A 43 -2.17 2.20 -2.76
CA GLU A 43 -1.32 3.08 -3.55
C GLU A 43 0.11 3.09 -3.00
N THR A 44 0.29 3.28 -1.69
CA THR A 44 1.62 3.20 -1.05
C THR A 44 2.27 1.85 -1.27
N LEU A 45 1.52 0.74 -1.20
CA LEU A 45 2.06 -0.59 -1.46
C LEU A 45 2.47 -0.78 -2.92
N LEU A 46 1.73 -0.23 -3.88
CA LEU A 46 2.12 -0.26 -5.28
C LEU A 46 3.40 0.55 -5.52
N GLU A 47 3.51 1.72 -4.90
CA GLU A 47 4.70 2.59 -4.98
C GLU A 47 5.93 1.95 -4.33
N ASP A 48 5.80 1.44 -3.11
CA ASP A 48 6.89 0.80 -2.35
C ASP A 48 7.29 -0.55 -2.94
N SER A 49 6.37 -1.25 -3.63
CA SER A 49 6.66 -2.57 -4.17
C SER A 49 7.68 -2.57 -5.29
N GLY A 50 8.03 -1.43 -5.91
CA GLY A 50 9.17 -1.21 -6.82
C GLY A 50 9.27 -2.08 -8.09
N GLU A 51 8.64 -3.25 -8.10
CA GLU A 51 8.83 -4.38 -8.99
C GLU A 51 7.74 -4.46 -10.06
N LEU A 52 6.72 -3.60 -9.97
CA LEU A 52 5.72 -3.42 -11.02
C LEU A 52 6.01 -2.22 -11.93
N ASN A 53 7.14 -1.52 -11.73
CA ASN A 53 7.55 -0.50 -12.67
C ASN A 53 8.25 -1.16 -13.87
N MET A 54 7.46 -1.64 -14.83
CA MET A 54 7.93 -2.19 -16.11
C MET A 54 8.85 -1.21 -16.85
N VAL A 55 8.77 0.09 -16.56
CA VAL A 55 9.66 1.12 -17.09
C VAL A 55 11.07 0.96 -16.52
N PHE A 56 11.23 0.91 -15.19
CA PHE A 56 12.54 0.73 -14.54
C PHE A 56 13.23 -0.56 -14.97
N LEU A 57 12.47 -1.66 -15.03
CA LEU A 57 12.99 -2.95 -15.49
C LEU A 57 13.43 -2.91 -16.96
N SER A 58 12.72 -2.15 -17.81
CA SER A 58 13.09 -1.97 -19.22
C SER A 58 14.34 -1.10 -19.38
N GLU A 59 14.54 -0.10 -18.54
CA GLU A 59 15.74 0.75 -18.56
C GLU A 59 16.97 -0.02 -18.08
N GLN A 60 16.84 -0.76 -16.97
CA GLN A 60 17.91 -1.62 -16.47
C GLN A 60 18.34 -2.67 -17.52
N LYS A 61 17.38 -3.29 -18.22
CA LYS A 61 17.68 -4.22 -19.32
C LYS A 61 18.39 -3.54 -20.50
N LYS A 62 18.00 -2.33 -20.87
CA LYS A 62 18.67 -1.55 -21.93
C LYS A 62 20.10 -1.19 -21.54
N GLU A 63 20.33 -0.85 -20.28
CA GLU A 63 21.63 -0.48 -19.76
C GLU A 63 22.57 -1.69 -19.67
N GLN A 64 22.05 -2.85 -19.24
CA GLN A 64 22.77 -4.13 -19.30
C GLN A 64 23.18 -4.50 -20.73
N LEU A 65 22.30 -4.28 -21.72
CA LEU A 65 22.61 -4.50 -23.13
C LEU A 65 23.71 -3.57 -23.65
N ARG A 66 23.76 -2.31 -23.19
CA ARG A 66 24.82 -1.35 -23.57
C ARG A 66 26.17 -1.68 -22.96
N MET A 67 26.19 -2.19 -21.73
CA MET A 67 27.42 -2.58 -21.05
C MET A 67 28.03 -3.89 -21.58
N ALA A 68 27.21 -4.71 -22.26
CA ALA A 68 27.62 -5.99 -22.84
C ALA A 68 28.07 -5.88 -24.32
N ALA A 69 27.92 -4.71 -24.94
CA ALA A 69 28.34 -4.41 -26.31
C ALA A 69 29.67 -3.65 -26.31
#